data_AF-A0A0M2CX29-F1
#
_entry.id   AF-A0A0M2CX29-F1
#
_cell.length_a   1.000
_cell.length_b   1.000
_cell.length_c   1.000
_cell.angle_alpha   90.00
_cell.angle_beta   90.00
_cell.angle_gamma   90.00
#
_symmetry.space_group_name_H-M   'P 1'
#
loop_
_entity.id
_entity.type
_entity.pdbx_description
1 polymer ?
#
loop_
_entity_poly.entity_id
_entity_poly.type
_entity_poly.pdbx_seq_one_letter_code
_entity_poly.pdbx_strand_id
1 'polypeptide(L)'
;MTDVATTETADHAEISPDDPFPWVPFYEAVATRLLDFRDDRVPLARAFDAVRADIGSKVYPDVFLNDTEGPVEDMCPFTFMWLYSQDDRDGRRTRLAELVAEQLGLDLPVPTNFAGATMTRLKQAWWFHYAKTRTDEVDRLWRVFVTGCAWADHFDDPSCEAEFTAALEALFEKFDLGWRIATGLFYARPRTFFPLQRSHVKLARDMLGIQLPRPEDAGAAVAYVTLLRQVHEYLATPTARHHSIADMSADAEGTKGTVTTREHLFPERYAAAPAGAGEENGVALDDAGYGVDHLLADGCFLPRAEIESVLHTLRHKKNVILQGAPGTGKTWLAQRLGWILAGARRADTVRVVQFHPNTSYEDFIRGYRPQATDDGGAAGLVLTDGPFLKLADQARKNLELSHVMVIEEINRGNPARSLGEMLTLVEASKRSEEHAMHLTYVQKDDDEGGVWLPPNLHVVGTMNIADRSLALVDLALRRRFSFVTLEPQLNEAWMRWTASRIRTSRGDAEAFVRAVKAGIDCLNEEIRADPSLGKNFVIGHSFVTPVDVVDDAGAWFHEQVETSIRPLLHEYWFDAPDRAEAAADRLFAARA
;
A
#
# COMPACT_ATOMS: atom_id res chain seq x y z
N MET A 1 55.40 -24.48 -21.50
CA MET A 1 56.12 -23.25 -21.12
C MET A 1 55.88 -22.23 -22.21
N THR A 2 54.84 -21.42 -22.04
CA THR A 2 54.68 -20.11 -22.68
C THR A 2 53.52 -19.43 -21.95
N ASP A 3 53.78 -18.20 -21.55
CA ASP A 3 53.15 -17.48 -20.44
C ASP A 3 51.64 -17.27 -20.59
N VAL A 4 50.92 -17.63 -19.52
CA VAL A 4 49.61 -17.06 -19.22
C VAL A 4 49.89 -15.66 -18.69
N ALA A 5 49.60 -14.65 -19.52
CA ALA A 5 49.56 -13.27 -19.07
C ALA A 5 48.51 -13.17 -17.96
N THR A 6 48.99 -12.93 -16.75
CA THR A 6 48.20 -12.49 -15.61
C THR A 6 47.52 -11.19 -15.99
N THR A 7 46.24 -11.25 -16.33
CA THR A 7 45.37 -10.08 -16.32
C THR A 7 45.46 -9.45 -14.94
N GLU A 8 45.91 -8.20 -14.90
CA GLU A 8 45.95 -7.35 -13.72
C GLU A 8 44.66 -7.51 -12.93
N THR A 9 44.82 -7.93 -11.68
CA THR A 9 43.80 -7.92 -10.64
C THR A 9 43.12 -6.56 -10.66
N ALA A 10 41.84 -6.54 -11.06
CA ALA A 10 40.96 -5.40 -10.84
C ALA A 10 41.09 -4.99 -9.37
N ASP A 11 41.31 -3.70 -9.13
CA ASP A 11 41.37 -3.11 -7.79
C ASP A 11 40.29 -3.73 -6.91
N HIS A 12 40.70 -4.62 -6.00
CA HIS A 12 39.82 -5.12 -4.96
C HIS A 12 39.50 -3.91 -4.10
N ALA A 13 38.34 -3.29 -4.31
CA ALA A 13 37.83 -2.29 -3.40
C ALA A 13 37.77 -2.94 -2.01
N GLU A 14 38.74 -2.64 -1.16
CA GLU A 14 38.76 -3.07 0.23
C GLU A 14 37.44 -2.62 0.86
N ILE A 15 36.56 -3.57 1.18
CA ILE A 15 35.34 -3.28 1.91
C ILE A 15 35.79 -2.85 3.31
N SER A 16 35.77 -1.54 3.56
CA SER A 16 36.05 -1.00 4.88
C SER A 16 35.10 -1.66 5.89
N PRO A 17 35.58 -2.15 7.04
CA PRO A 17 34.73 -2.68 8.10
C PRO A 17 33.65 -1.68 8.57
N ASP A 18 33.88 -0.39 8.31
CA ASP A 18 33.02 0.72 8.69
C ASP A 18 32.12 1.23 7.54
N ASP A 19 32.09 0.58 6.37
CA ASP A 19 31.18 0.96 5.27
C ASP A 19 29.71 0.67 5.67
N PRO A 20 28.83 1.69 5.73
CA PRO A 20 27.41 1.47 6.06
C PRO A 20 26.64 0.67 4.99
N PHE A 21 27.21 0.53 3.78
CA PHE A 21 26.59 -0.13 2.64
C PHE A 21 27.54 -1.17 2.00
N PRO A 22 27.97 -2.21 2.75
CA PRO A 22 28.99 -3.17 2.29
C PRO A 22 28.53 -4.03 1.09
N TRP A 23 27.23 -4.02 0.79
CA TRP A 23 26.67 -4.68 -0.38
C TRP A 23 26.99 -3.95 -1.70
N VAL A 24 27.27 -2.65 -1.69
CA VAL A 24 27.53 -1.86 -2.90
C VAL A 24 28.73 -2.41 -3.70
N PRO A 25 29.95 -2.53 -3.12
CA PRO A 25 31.10 -3.08 -3.86
C PRO A 25 30.88 -4.54 -4.31
N PHE A 26 30.18 -5.35 -3.51
CA PHE A 26 29.83 -6.72 -3.90
C PHE A 26 28.93 -6.77 -5.13
N TYR A 27 27.87 -5.94 -5.14
CA TYR A 27 26.91 -5.88 -6.25
C TYR A 27 27.56 -5.40 -7.54
N GLU A 28 28.43 -4.39 -7.48
CA GLU A 28 29.18 -3.90 -8.65
C GLU A 28 30.15 -4.95 -9.19
N ALA A 29 30.82 -5.72 -8.34
CA ALA A 29 31.70 -6.79 -8.77
C ALA A 29 30.94 -7.92 -9.46
N VAL A 30 29.77 -8.30 -8.94
CA VAL A 30 28.87 -9.25 -9.62
C VAL A 30 28.46 -8.70 -10.98
N ALA A 31 27.98 -7.45 -11.04
CA ALA A 31 27.54 -6.84 -12.28
C ALA A 31 28.65 -6.75 -13.34
N THR A 32 29.87 -6.41 -12.94
CA THR A 32 31.05 -6.40 -13.82
C THR A 32 31.36 -7.80 -14.34
N ARG A 33 31.31 -8.83 -13.47
CA ARG A 33 31.52 -10.22 -13.87
C ARG A 33 30.43 -10.73 -14.83
N LEU A 34 29.20 -10.23 -14.72
CA LEU A 34 28.12 -10.57 -15.66
C LEU A 34 28.42 -10.11 -17.09
N LEU A 35 29.20 -9.04 -17.30
CA LEU A 35 29.53 -8.54 -18.64
C LEU A 35 30.31 -9.55 -19.51
N ASP A 36 30.98 -10.53 -18.89
CA ASP A 36 31.70 -11.60 -19.58
C ASP A 36 30.76 -12.63 -20.23
N PHE A 37 29.50 -12.68 -19.78
CA PHE A 37 28.49 -13.63 -20.28
C PHE A 37 27.55 -13.02 -21.33
N ARG A 38 27.78 -11.77 -21.75
CA ARG A 38 26.88 -11.06 -22.68
C ARG A 38 26.73 -11.78 -24.03
N ASP A 39 27.81 -12.42 -24.49
CA ASP A 39 27.94 -13.10 -25.78
C ASP A 39 27.71 -14.63 -25.65
N ASP A 40 27.82 -15.19 -24.43
CA ASP A 40 27.49 -16.59 -24.10
C ASP A 40 26.81 -16.68 -22.72
N ARG A 41 25.49 -16.84 -22.74
CA ARG A 41 24.62 -16.75 -21.55
C ARG A 41 24.26 -18.12 -20.96
N VAL A 42 24.59 -19.22 -21.65
CA VAL A 42 24.30 -20.58 -21.18
C VAL A 42 24.99 -20.88 -19.84
N PRO A 43 26.28 -20.52 -19.63
CA PRO A 43 26.92 -20.70 -18.33
C PRO A 43 26.22 -19.92 -17.20
N LEU A 44 25.72 -18.71 -17.50
CA LEU A 44 25.00 -17.89 -16.53
C LEU A 44 23.65 -18.51 -16.13
N ALA A 45 22.92 -19.08 -17.09
CA ALA A 45 21.68 -19.79 -16.82
C ALA A 45 21.90 -21.04 -15.95
N ARG A 46 22.98 -21.79 -16.20
CA ARG A 46 23.39 -22.93 -15.36
C ARG A 46 23.75 -22.51 -13.94
N ALA A 47 24.48 -21.41 -13.78
CA ALA A 47 24.81 -20.85 -12.47
C ALA A 47 23.53 -20.47 -11.70
N PHE A 48 22.55 -19.86 -12.37
CA PHE A 48 21.26 -19.51 -11.76
C PHE A 48 20.53 -20.75 -11.22
N ASP A 49 20.45 -21.82 -12.01
CA ASP A 49 19.80 -23.07 -11.60
C ASP A 49 20.55 -23.75 -10.44
N ALA A 50 21.88 -23.72 -10.44
CA ALA A 50 22.70 -24.26 -9.37
C ALA A 50 22.45 -23.54 -8.02
N VAL A 51 22.44 -22.21 -8.01
CA VAL A 51 22.14 -21.42 -6.78
C VAL A 51 20.75 -21.75 -6.25
N ARG A 52 19.74 -21.89 -7.11
CA ARG A 52 18.36 -22.19 -6.70
C ARG A 52 18.20 -23.61 -6.15
N ALA A 53 18.92 -24.57 -6.72
CA ALA A 53 18.92 -25.95 -6.25
C ALA A 53 19.51 -26.07 -4.83
N ASP A 54 20.61 -25.35 -4.54
CA ASP A 54 21.28 -25.39 -3.23
C ASP A 54 20.36 -24.93 -2.08
N ILE A 55 19.56 -23.89 -2.33
CA ILE A 55 18.62 -23.34 -1.34
C ILE A 55 17.27 -24.08 -1.26
N GLY A 56 17.15 -25.25 -1.89
CA GLY A 56 15.91 -26.05 -1.90
C GLY A 56 14.71 -25.36 -2.56
N SER A 57 14.95 -24.35 -3.42
CA SER A 57 13.90 -23.64 -4.13
C SER A 57 13.57 -24.33 -5.44
N LYS A 58 12.27 -24.33 -5.83
CA LYS A 58 11.87 -24.88 -7.14
C LYS A 58 12.67 -24.19 -8.25
N VAL A 59 13.37 -24.98 -9.06
CA VAL A 59 13.91 -24.54 -10.35
C VAL A 59 12.71 -24.18 -11.23
N TYR A 60 12.74 -23.00 -11.86
CA TYR A 60 11.68 -22.62 -12.78
C TYR A 60 12.00 -23.23 -14.14
N PRO A 61 11.19 -24.18 -14.64
CA PRO A 61 11.40 -24.70 -15.97
C PRO A 61 11.10 -23.61 -16.99
N ASP A 62 11.90 -23.57 -18.04
CA ASP A 62 11.56 -22.88 -19.28
C ASP A 62 10.68 -23.80 -20.14
N VAL A 63 9.89 -23.21 -21.04
CA VAL A 63 9.01 -23.95 -21.96
C VAL A 63 9.49 -23.72 -23.38
N PHE A 64 9.94 -24.78 -24.04
CA PHE A 64 10.48 -24.74 -25.40
C PHE A 64 9.36 -24.77 -26.46
N LEU A 65 9.73 -24.49 -27.72
CA LEU A 65 8.80 -24.44 -28.87
C LEU A 65 8.00 -25.73 -29.10
N ASN A 66 8.50 -26.87 -28.61
CA ASN A 66 7.84 -28.18 -28.69
C ASN A 66 6.96 -28.48 -27.45
N ASP A 67 6.66 -27.47 -26.63
CA ASP A 67 5.93 -27.56 -25.36
C ASP A 67 6.55 -28.51 -24.32
N THR A 68 7.84 -28.85 -24.47
CA THR A 68 8.60 -29.54 -23.42
C THR A 68 9.18 -28.54 -22.43
N GLU A 69 9.24 -28.96 -21.17
CA GLU A 69 9.86 -28.20 -20.09
C GLU A 69 11.34 -28.59 -19.93
N GLY A 70 12.21 -27.62 -19.69
CA GLY A 70 13.61 -27.86 -19.39
C GLY A 70 14.30 -26.68 -18.70
N PRO A 71 15.62 -26.74 -18.51
CA PRO A 71 16.37 -25.66 -17.86
C PRO A 71 16.35 -24.40 -18.73
N VAL A 72 16.53 -23.25 -18.08
CA VAL A 72 16.69 -21.99 -18.81
C VAL A 72 18.02 -22.02 -19.55
N GLU A 73 18.02 -21.69 -20.83
CA GLU A 73 19.25 -21.69 -21.65
C GLU A 73 19.77 -20.28 -21.95
N ASP A 74 18.94 -19.26 -21.74
CA ASP A 74 19.27 -17.86 -22.00
C ASP A 74 18.72 -17.00 -20.87
N MET A 75 19.65 -16.31 -20.17
CA MET A 75 19.42 -15.65 -18.89
C MET A 75 19.60 -14.13 -19.01
N CYS A 76 18.65 -13.39 -18.45
CA CYS A 76 18.70 -11.94 -18.29
C CYS A 76 19.59 -11.54 -17.10
N PRO A 77 20.47 -10.52 -17.22
CA PRO A 77 21.38 -10.13 -16.15
C PRO A 77 20.62 -9.58 -14.93
N PHE A 78 19.52 -8.86 -15.15
CA PHE A 78 18.69 -8.32 -14.07
C PHE A 78 17.93 -9.41 -13.31
N THR A 79 17.43 -10.43 -14.01
CA THR A 79 16.80 -11.60 -13.38
C THR A 79 17.83 -12.42 -12.59
N PHE A 80 19.07 -12.50 -13.07
CA PHE A 80 20.15 -13.14 -12.32
C PHE A 80 20.48 -12.38 -11.02
N MET A 81 20.73 -11.06 -11.11
CA MET A 81 21.06 -10.22 -9.94
C MET A 81 19.93 -10.15 -8.89
N TRP A 82 18.70 -10.44 -9.30
CA TRP A 82 17.59 -10.55 -8.38
C TRP A 82 17.76 -11.70 -7.36
N LEU A 83 18.52 -12.77 -7.69
CA LEU A 83 18.67 -13.95 -6.83
C LEU A 83 18.99 -13.59 -5.38
N TYR A 84 19.91 -12.65 -5.17
CA TYR A 84 20.41 -12.21 -3.87
C TYR A 84 19.86 -10.83 -3.45
N SER A 85 18.79 -10.35 -4.11
CA SER A 85 18.06 -9.12 -3.78
C SER A 85 16.66 -9.40 -3.20
N GLN A 86 16.53 -10.56 -2.56
CA GLN A 86 15.32 -11.07 -1.91
C GLN A 86 15.25 -10.66 -0.43
N ASP A 87 14.10 -10.96 0.19
CA ASP A 87 13.85 -10.76 1.61
C ASP A 87 14.86 -11.51 2.49
N ASP A 88 15.48 -10.79 3.42
CA ASP A 88 16.57 -11.26 4.29
C ASP A 88 16.07 -11.80 5.63
N ARG A 89 14.91 -12.46 5.62
CA ARG A 89 14.49 -13.27 6.77
C ARG A 89 15.49 -14.41 6.96
N ASP A 90 15.92 -14.60 8.19
CA ASP A 90 16.76 -15.71 8.64
C ASP A 90 18.16 -15.78 7.95
N GLY A 91 18.72 -14.65 7.52
CA GLY A 91 20.06 -14.57 6.91
C GLY A 91 20.16 -15.14 5.48
N ARG A 92 19.01 -15.35 4.85
CA ARG A 92 18.90 -15.96 3.52
C ARG A 92 19.61 -15.14 2.43
N ARG A 93 19.63 -13.81 2.53
CA ARG A 93 20.22 -12.94 1.50
C ARG A 93 21.74 -13.05 1.47
N THR A 94 22.38 -13.10 2.64
CA THR A 94 23.81 -13.38 2.77
C THR A 94 24.16 -14.72 2.16
N ARG A 95 23.41 -15.79 2.49
CA ARG A 95 23.66 -17.13 1.90
C ARG A 95 23.52 -17.16 0.37
N LEU A 96 22.55 -16.43 -0.19
CA LEU A 96 22.38 -16.31 -1.64
C LEU A 96 23.53 -15.55 -2.30
N ALA A 97 24.04 -14.52 -1.64
CA ALA A 97 25.20 -13.77 -2.10
C ALA A 97 26.47 -14.65 -2.08
N GLU A 98 26.69 -15.46 -1.03
CA GLU A 98 27.80 -16.45 -0.97
C GLU A 98 27.77 -17.38 -2.18
N LEU A 99 26.63 -18.03 -2.43
CA LEU A 99 26.47 -18.98 -3.53
C LEU A 99 26.70 -18.35 -4.90
N VAL A 100 26.24 -17.09 -5.08
CA VAL A 100 26.46 -16.37 -6.34
C VAL A 100 27.93 -16.02 -6.53
N ALA A 101 28.64 -15.60 -5.47
CA ALA A 101 30.07 -15.36 -5.53
C ALA A 101 30.85 -16.63 -5.90
N GLU A 102 30.50 -17.76 -5.29
CA GLU A 102 31.09 -19.07 -5.61
C GLU A 102 30.86 -19.46 -7.08
N GLN A 103 29.63 -19.34 -7.58
CA GLN A 103 29.31 -19.69 -8.97
C GLN A 103 29.98 -18.79 -10.01
N LEU A 104 30.21 -17.52 -9.66
CA LEU A 104 30.85 -16.55 -10.56
C LEU A 104 32.38 -16.51 -10.41
N GLY A 105 32.94 -17.20 -9.40
CA GLY A 105 34.37 -17.22 -9.09
C GLY A 105 34.89 -15.91 -8.51
N LEU A 106 34.08 -15.23 -7.70
CA LEU A 106 34.43 -13.96 -7.06
C LEU A 106 35.05 -14.20 -5.68
N ASP A 107 36.26 -13.68 -5.47
CA ASP A 107 36.96 -13.69 -4.18
C ASP A 107 36.77 -12.33 -3.48
N LEU A 108 35.60 -12.15 -2.86
CA LEU A 108 35.20 -10.92 -2.17
C LEU A 108 34.45 -11.23 -0.87
N PRO A 109 34.53 -10.33 0.13
CA PRO A 109 33.75 -10.48 1.35
C PRO A 109 32.26 -10.41 1.03
N VAL A 110 31.49 -11.37 1.56
CA VAL A 110 30.05 -11.39 1.34
C VAL A 110 29.36 -10.42 2.31
N PRO A 111 28.46 -9.55 1.81
CA PRO A 111 27.77 -8.59 2.66
C PRO A 111 26.84 -9.26 3.68
N THR A 112 26.90 -8.76 4.90
CA THR A 112 26.01 -9.13 6.02
C THR A 112 24.96 -8.05 6.33
N ASN A 113 25.06 -6.89 5.66
CA ASN A 113 24.12 -5.78 5.77
C ASN A 113 23.74 -5.31 4.35
N PHE A 114 22.43 -5.16 4.14
CA PHE A 114 21.83 -4.78 2.86
C PHE A 114 20.95 -3.53 2.97
N ALA A 115 21.20 -2.65 3.96
CA ALA A 115 20.48 -1.38 4.11
C ALA A 115 20.52 -0.56 2.81
N GLY A 116 19.38 -0.05 2.37
CA GLY A 116 19.26 0.69 1.10
C GLY A 116 19.42 -0.16 -0.17
N ALA A 117 19.71 -1.46 -0.06
CA ALA A 117 19.67 -2.38 -1.19
C ALA A 117 18.24 -2.85 -1.40
N THR A 118 17.55 -2.24 -2.37
CA THR A 118 16.11 -2.39 -2.48
C THR A 118 15.62 -3.84 -2.52
N MET A 119 14.39 -4.07 -2.08
CA MET A 119 13.78 -5.41 -2.12
C MET A 119 12.91 -5.58 -3.36
N THR A 120 12.96 -6.75 -3.99
CA THR A 120 12.07 -7.08 -5.12
C THR A 120 11.27 -8.36 -4.82
N ARG A 121 9.94 -8.29 -4.94
CA ARG A 121 9.05 -9.43 -4.65
C ARG A 121 9.27 -10.58 -5.65
N LEU A 122 9.11 -11.83 -5.21
CA LEU A 122 9.23 -13.05 -6.03
C LEU A 122 8.45 -13.00 -7.37
N LYS A 123 7.24 -12.40 -7.37
CA LYS A 123 6.41 -12.26 -8.57
C LYS A 123 6.92 -11.21 -9.58
N GLN A 124 7.92 -10.42 -9.22
CA GLN A 124 8.55 -9.36 -10.02
C GLN A 124 10.02 -9.69 -10.34
N ALA A 125 10.42 -10.95 -10.17
CA ALA A 125 11.78 -11.43 -10.41
C ALA A 125 12.05 -11.82 -11.87
N TRP A 126 11.00 -12.27 -12.55
CA TRP A 126 11.06 -12.81 -13.91
C TRP A 126 10.75 -11.70 -14.93
N TRP A 127 11.68 -11.43 -15.85
CA TRP A 127 11.66 -10.24 -16.72
C TRP A 127 11.57 -10.58 -18.22
N PHE A 128 11.44 -11.86 -18.56
CA PHE A 128 11.38 -12.34 -19.93
C PHE A 128 10.39 -13.51 -20.06
N HIS A 129 9.89 -13.76 -21.27
CA HIS A 129 8.95 -14.84 -21.56
C HIS A 129 9.64 -16.21 -21.68
N TYR A 130 8.83 -17.27 -21.62
CA TYR A 130 9.31 -18.62 -21.93
C TYR A 130 9.89 -18.71 -23.34
N ALA A 131 10.87 -19.59 -23.55
CA ALA A 131 11.55 -19.80 -24.83
C ALA A 131 10.59 -19.94 -26.02
N LYS A 132 9.42 -20.56 -25.85
CA LYS A 132 8.40 -20.69 -26.90
C LYS A 132 7.77 -19.38 -27.39
N THR A 133 7.79 -18.35 -26.55
CA THR A 133 7.17 -17.03 -26.79
C THR A 133 8.19 -15.89 -26.75
N ARG A 134 9.43 -16.18 -26.37
CA ARG A 134 10.54 -15.23 -26.26
C ARG A 134 10.93 -14.72 -27.63
N THR A 135 11.17 -13.42 -27.71
CA THR A 135 11.63 -12.73 -28.92
C THR A 135 13.05 -12.20 -28.71
N ASP A 136 13.28 -10.89 -28.85
CA ASP A 136 14.57 -10.21 -28.66
C ASP A 136 14.68 -9.53 -27.29
N GLU A 137 13.82 -9.89 -26.34
CA GLU A 137 13.71 -9.22 -25.04
C GLU A 137 14.98 -9.37 -24.18
N VAL A 138 15.59 -10.56 -24.16
CA VAL A 138 16.80 -10.82 -23.38
C VAL A 138 17.98 -10.04 -23.98
N ASP A 139 18.06 -9.94 -25.30
CA ASP A 139 19.07 -9.13 -26.00
C ASP A 139 18.92 -7.64 -25.70
N ARG A 140 17.69 -7.11 -25.65
CA ARG A 140 17.44 -5.71 -25.28
C ARG A 140 17.80 -5.44 -23.82
N LEU A 141 17.49 -6.38 -22.92
CA LEU A 141 17.87 -6.28 -21.50
C LEU A 141 19.40 -6.29 -21.34
N TRP A 142 20.12 -7.16 -22.07
CA TRP A 142 21.58 -7.14 -22.09
C TRP A 142 22.14 -5.85 -22.69
N ARG A 143 21.53 -5.32 -23.76
CA ARG A 143 21.95 -4.05 -24.34
C ARG A 143 21.85 -2.93 -23.31
N VAL A 144 20.71 -2.79 -22.62
CA VAL A 144 20.53 -1.79 -21.55
C VAL A 144 21.53 -2.00 -20.42
N PHE A 145 21.77 -3.25 -20.00
CA PHE A 145 22.75 -3.57 -18.96
C PHE A 145 24.18 -3.15 -19.34
N VAL A 146 24.63 -3.51 -20.55
CA VAL A 146 25.98 -3.19 -21.05
C VAL A 146 26.16 -1.69 -21.23
N THR A 147 25.24 -1.01 -21.92
CA THR A 147 25.33 0.44 -22.12
C THR A 147 25.18 1.20 -20.81
N GLY A 148 24.37 0.70 -19.88
CA GLY A 148 24.20 1.29 -18.55
C GLY A 148 25.46 1.18 -17.70
N CYS A 149 26.13 0.02 -17.71
CA CYS A 149 27.43 -0.13 -17.03
C CYS A 149 28.49 0.76 -17.67
N ALA A 150 28.58 0.79 -19.01
CA ALA A 150 29.54 1.63 -19.72
C ALA A 150 29.35 3.12 -19.42
N TRP A 151 28.09 3.61 -19.42
CA TRP A 151 27.81 4.99 -19.03
C TRP A 151 28.08 5.24 -17.55
N ALA A 152 27.79 4.30 -16.65
CA ALA A 152 28.11 4.49 -15.23
C ALA A 152 29.62 4.59 -14.97
N ASP A 153 30.43 3.82 -15.70
CA ASP A 153 31.89 3.84 -15.60
C ASP A 153 32.49 5.09 -16.29
N HIS A 154 31.70 5.76 -17.15
CA HIS A 154 32.05 6.97 -17.91
C HIS A 154 30.92 8.02 -17.86
N PHE A 155 30.49 8.41 -16.65
CA PHE A 155 29.23 9.16 -16.43
C PHE A 155 29.13 10.50 -17.18
N ASP A 156 30.28 11.13 -17.43
CA ASP A 156 30.37 12.41 -18.14
C ASP A 156 30.60 12.27 -19.66
N ASP A 157 30.67 11.05 -20.21
CA ASP A 157 30.82 10.81 -21.65
C ASP A 157 29.46 10.91 -22.37
N PRO A 158 29.25 11.93 -23.23
CA PRO A 158 27.99 12.10 -23.95
C PRO A 158 27.69 10.98 -24.94
N SER A 159 28.71 10.28 -25.46
CA SER A 159 28.53 9.14 -26.36
C SER A 159 27.94 7.96 -25.59
N CYS A 160 28.48 7.67 -24.41
CA CYS A 160 27.98 6.60 -23.56
C CYS A 160 26.54 6.90 -23.07
N GLU A 161 26.25 8.14 -22.70
CA GLU A 161 24.89 8.56 -22.33
C GLU A 161 23.89 8.37 -23.47
N ALA A 162 24.27 8.79 -24.69
CA ALA A 162 23.40 8.67 -25.85
C ALA A 162 23.11 7.20 -26.21
N GLU A 163 24.12 6.33 -26.14
CA GLU A 163 23.96 4.89 -26.38
C GLU A 163 23.05 4.23 -25.33
N PHE A 164 23.22 4.58 -24.05
CA PHE A 164 22.37 4.10 -22.96
C PHE A 164 20.93 4.59 -23.09
N THR A 165 20.73 5.87 -23.38
CA THR A 165 19.40 6.46 -23.57
C THR A 165 18.67 5.76 -24.72
N ALA A 166 19.34 5.57 -25.86
CA ALA A 166 18.77 4.88 -27.01
C ALA A 166 18.44 3.40 -26.70
N ALA A 167 19.25 2.72 -25.88
CA ALA A 167 18.97 1.36 -25.44
C ALA A 167 17.71 1.28 -24.55
N LEU A 168 17.52 2.25 -23.64
CA LEU A 168 16.34 2.34 -22.79
C LEU A 168 15.07 2.63 -23.60
N GLU A 169 15.11 3.57 -24.55
CA GLU A 169 13.97 3.87 -25.43
C GLU A 169 13.55 2.64 -26.22
N ALA A 170 14.51 1.94 -26.80
CA ALA A 170 14.25 0.71 -27.55
C ALA A 170 13.69 -0.43 -26.67
N LEU A 171 13.95 -0.43 -25.36
CA LEU A 171 13.35 -1.38 -24.42
C LEU A 171 11.89 -0.99 -24.13
N PHE A 172 11.64 0.27 -23.78
CA PHE A 172 10.30 0.77 -23.43
C PHE A 172 9.30 0.74 -24.59
N GLU A 173 9.75 0.89 -25.83
CA GLU A 173 8.88 0.81 -27.01
C GLU A 173 8.19 -0.56 -27.14
N LYS A 174 8.85 -1.64 -26.69
CA LYS A 174 8.41 -3.02 -26.96
C LYS A 174 7.97 -3.79 -25.72
N PHE A 175 8.40 -3.38 -24.52
CA PHE A 175 8.22 -4.18 -23.31
C PHE A 175 7.73 -3.33 -22.14
N ASP A 176 6.60 -3.71 -21.57
CA ASP A 176 6.06 -3.12 -20.34
C ASP A 176 6.73 -3.75 -19.10
N LEU A 177 7.95 -3.30 -18.82
CA LEU A 177 8.69 -3.64 -17.59
C LEU A 177 8.44 -2.62 -16.47
N GLY A 178 7.71 -1.54 -16.75
CA GLY A 178 7.62 -0.38 -15.88
C GLY A 178 9.00 0.20 -15.52
N TRP A 179 9.07 0.96 -14.42
CA TRP A 179 10.32 1.47 -13.87
C TRP A 179 11.18 0.42 -13.13
N ARG A 180 10.87 -0.88 -13.26
CA ARG A 180 11.67 -1.95 -12.64
C ARG A 180 13.10 -1.98 -13.17
N ILE A 181 13.31 -1.56 -14.43
CA ILE A 181 14.63 -1.45 -15.03
C ILE A 181 15.55 -0.52 -14.21
N ALA A 182 15.03 0.56 -13.64
CA ALA A 182 15.79 1.48 -12.79
C ALA A 182 16.30 0.79 -11.51
N THR A 183 15.54 -0.17 -10.98
CA THR A 183 15.96 -0.97 -9.81
C THR A 183 17.06 -1.97 -10.20
N GLY A 184 16.94 -2.61 -11.37
CA GLY A 184 17.97 -3.51 -11.87
C GLY A 184 19.29 -2.79 -12.17
N LEU A 185 19.20 -1.59 -12.75
CA LEU A 185 20.35 -0.72 -12.98
C LEU A 185 20.96 -0.23 -11.67
N PHE A 186 20.14 0.12 -10.68
CA PHE A 186 20.60 0.43 -9.33
C PHE A 186 21.40 -0.71 -8.72
N TYR A 187 20.97 -1.96 -8.85
CA TYR A 187 21.78 -3.10 -8.40
C TYR A 187 23.10 -3.23 -9.17
N ALA A 188 23.13 -2.89 -10.46
CA ALA A 188 24.33 -3.06 -11.29
C ALA A 188 25.43 -2.05 -10.95
N ARG A 189 25.01 -0.79 -10.73
CA ARG A 189 25.89 0.34 -10.40
C ARG A 189 25.18 1.24 -9.37
N PRO A 190 25.17 0.86 -8.08
CA PRO A 190 24.44 1.57 -7.03
C PRO A 190 24.97 2.98 -6.76
N ARG A 191 26.20 3.27 -7.18
CA ARG A 191 26.80 4.60 -7.12
C ARG A 191 26.28 5.54 -8.20
N THR A 192 25.73 5.01 -9.29
CA THR A 192 25.32 5.81 -10.45
C THR A 192 23.81 5.87 -10.61
N PHE A 193 23.12 4.73 -10.53
CA PHE A 193 21.70 4.65 -10.84
C PHE A 193 20.84 4.87 -9.61
N PHE A 194 19.75 5.61 -9.76
CA PHE A 194 18.74 5.81 -8.73
C PHE A 194 17.55 4.88 -9.00
N PRO A 195 17.13 4.04 -8.03
CA PRO A 195 15.96 3.17 -8.21
C PRO A 195 14.68 4.00 -8.17
N LEU A 196 13.62 3.50 -8.82
CA LEU A 196 12.34 4.20 -8.94
C LEU A 196 11.19 3.42 -8.33
N GLN A 197 11.39 2.90 -7.13
CA GLN A 197 10.27 2.40 -6.35
C GLN A 197 9.44 3.58 -5.81
N ARG A 198 8.23 3.31 -5.32
CA ARG A 198 7.29 4.35 -4.86
C ARG A 198 7.91 5.30 -3.83
N SER A 199 8.70 4.77 -2.90
CA SER A 199 9.43 5.56 -1.89
C SER A 199 10.52 6.43 -2.51
N HIS A 200 11.27 5.91 -3.48
CA HIS A 200 12.34 6.64 -4.17
C HIS A 200 11.81 7.71 -5.11
N VAL A 201 10.73 7.43 -5.84
CA VAL A 201 10.03 8.45 -6.66
C VAL A 201 9.51 9.58 -5.78
N LYS A 202 8.99 9.25 -4.58
CA LYS A 202 8.61 10.25 -3.59
C LYS A 202 9.82 11.08 -3.14
N LEU A 203 10.93 10.42 -2.77
CA LEU A 203 12.16 11.11 -2.35
C LEU A 203 12.69 12.05 -3.46
N ALA A 204 12.77 11.57 -4.70
CA ALA A 204 13.20 12.37 -5.85
C ALA A 204 12.25 13.55 -6.13
N ARG A 205 10.93 13.35 -5.98
CA ARG A 205 9.95 14.44 -6.11
C ARG A 205 10.11 15.48 -5.01
N ASP A 206 10.22 15.05 -3.77
CA ASP A 206 10.27 15.93 -2.60
C ASP A 206 11.60 16.69 -2.54
N MET A 207 12.71 16.07 -2.95
CA MET A 207 14.05 16.66 -2.90
C MET A 207 14.44 17.43 -4.16
N LEU A 208 14.05 16.94 -5.34
CA LEU A 208 14.52 17.46 -6.63
C LEU A 208 13.37 18.07 -7.47
N GLY A 209 12.12 17.95 -7.03
CA GLY A 209 10.96 18.50 -7.73
C GLY A 209 10.60 17.78 -9.04
N ILE A 210 11.13 16.57 -9.26
CA ILE A 210 11.04 15.87 -10.55
C ILE A 210 9.76 15.03 -10.61
N GLN A 211 9.01 15.19 -11.69
CA GLN A 211 7.94 14.28 -12.10
C GLN A 211 8.43 13.45 -13.27
N LEU A 212 8.51 12.14 -13.09
CA LEU A 212 8.85 11.22 -14.16
C LEU A 212 7.59 10.83 -14.94
N PRO A 213 7.65 10.82 -16.27
CA PRO A 213 6.58 10.26 -17.08
C PRO A 213 6.50 8.73 -16.90
N ARG A 214 5.46 8.10 -17.44
CA ARG A 214 5.39 6.64 -17.46
C ARG A 214 6.42 6.10 -18.47
N PRO A 215 7.01 4.92 -18.26
CA PRO A 215 8.02 4.35 -19.15
C PRO A 215 7.59 4.28 -20.62
N GLU A 216 6.30 4.03 -20.88
CA GLU A 216 5.68 3.99 -22.20
C GLU A 216 5.47 5.37 -22.85
N ASP A 217 5.57 6.45 -22.08
CA ASP A 217 5.41 7.80 -22.61
C ASP A 217 6.69 8.25 -23.34
N ALA A 218 6.53 9.02 -24.42
CA ALA A 218 7.65 9.56 -25.17
C ALA A 218 8.57 10.42 -24.27
N GLY A 219 9.88 10.15 -24.33
CA GLY A 219 10.87 10.88 -23.54
C GLY A 219 11.08 10.35 -22.12
N ALA A 220 10.50 9.21 -21.74
CA ALA A 220 10.72 8.62 -20.42
C ALA A 220 12.19 8.28 -20.13
N ALA A 221 12.90 7.68 -21.08
CA ALA A 221 14.33 7.40 -20.95
C ALA A 221 15.15 8.67 -20.70
N VAL A 222 14.88 9.73 -21.47
CA VAL A 222 15.51 11.05 -21.30
C VAL A 222 15.20 11.64 -19.92
N ALA A 223 13.96 11.53 -19.46
CA ALA A 223 13.57 12.00 -18.13
C ALA A 223 14.29 11.25 -17.00
N TYR A 224 14.52 9.94 -17.16
CA TYR A 224 15.28 9.16 -16.19
C TYR A 224 16.77 9.55 -16.17
N VAL A 225 17.40 9.70 -17.34
CA VAL A 225 18.79 10.17 -17.43
C VAL A 225 18.95 11.57 -16.82
N THR A 226 17.99 12.45 -17.08
CA THR A 226 17.95 13.80 -16.48
C THR A 226 17.87 13.73 -14.95
N LEU A 227 16.99 12.86 -14.42
CA LEU A 227 16.92 12.62 -12.97
C LEU A 227 18.26 12.17 -12.40
N LEU A 228 18.95 11.24 -13.07
CA LEU A 228 20.25 10.74 -12.59
C LEU A 228 21.26 11.89 -12.50
N ARG A 229 21.35 12.75 -13.52
CA ARG A 229 22.21 13.94 -13.46
C ARG A 229 21.88 14.83 -12.26
N GLN A 230 20.60 15.09 -12.01
CA GLN A 230 20.16 15.91 -10.87
C GLN A 230 20.47 15.24 -9.51
N VAL A 231 20.38 13.92 -9.41
CA VAL A 231 20.78 13.16 -8.22
C VAL A 231 22.29 13.30 -7.98
N HIS A 232 23.11 13.18 -9.02
CA HIS A 232 24.57 13.34 -8.91
C HIS A 232 24.98 14.78 -8.58
N GLU A 233 24.35 15.77 -9.18
CA GLU A 233 24.54 17.19 -8.84
C GLU A 233 24.19 17.46 -7.37
N TYR A 234 23.08 16.88 -6.89
CA TYR A 234 22.69 16.96 -5.49
C TYR A 234 23.76 16.36 -4.57
N LEU A 235 24.23 15.14 -4.86
CA LEU A 235 25.25 14.45 -4.04
C LEU A 235 26.62 15.14 -4.05
N ALA A 236 26.95 15.84 -5.13
CA ALA A 236 28.18 16.64 -5.22
C ALA A 236 28.14 17.91 -4.35
N THR A 237 26.98 18.29 -3.83
CA THR A 237 26.84 19.49 -2.99
C THR A 237 27.40 19.24 -1.58
N PRO A 238 28.33 20.07 -1.06
CA PRO A 238 28.95 19.84 0.26
C PRO A 238 27.97 19.79 1.45
N THR A 239 26.79 20.39 1.29
CA THR A 239 25.72 20.42 2.29
C THR A 239 24.62 19.39 2.01
N ALA A 240 24.83 18.45 1.09
CA ALA A 240 23.87 17.41 0.80
C ALA A 240 23.60 16.57 2.05
N ARG A 241 22.31 16.28 2.28
CA ARG A 241 21.85 15.45 3.40
C ARG A 241 22.29 14.00 3.26
N HIS A 242 22.46 13.53 2.03
CA HIS A 242 22.88 12.17 1.72
C HIS A 242 24.26 12.18 1.05
N HIS A 243 25.07 11.17 1.35
CA HIS A 243 26.44 11.06 0.84
C HIS A 243 26.59 10.07 -0.32
N SER A 244 25.56 9.29 -0.61
CA SER A 244 25.52 8.38 -1.75
C SER A 244 24.08 8.08 -2.18
N ILE A 245 23.90 7.47 -3.36
CA ILE A 245 22.59 6.99 -3.78
C ILE A 245 22.11 5.80 -2.91
N ALA A 246 23.03 4.97 -2.39
CA ALA A 246 22.69 3.92 -1.43
C ALA A 246 22.13 4.51 -0.11
N ASP A 247 22.68 5.64 0.34
CA ASP A 247 22.19 6.41 1.48
C ASP A 247 20.82 7.04 1.22
N MET A 248 20.62 7.65 0.04
CA MET A 248 19.30 8.11 -0.39
C MET A 248 18.29 6.96 -0.45
N SER A 249 18.70 5.80 -0.95
CA SER A 249 17.86 4.60 -1.01
C SER A 249 17.51 4.10 0.39
N ALA A 250 18.46 4.09 1.31
CA ALA A 250 18.25 3.77 2.72
C ALA A 250 17.28 4.75 3.41
N ASP A 251 17.35 6.05 3.12
CA ASP A 251 16.38 7.04 3.62
C ASP A 251 14.98 6.80 3.04
N ALA A 252 14.88 6.54 1.73
CA ALA A 252 13.62 6.22 1.07
C ALA A 252 12.96 4.96 1.66
N GLU A 253 13.75 3.94 2.01
CA GLU A 253 13.28 2.67 2.58
C GLU A 253 13.10 2.73 4.11
N GLY A 254 13.56 3.79 4.76
CA GLY A 254 13.50 3.93 6.22
C GLY A 254 14.50 3.02 6.96
N THR A 255 15.50 2.49 6.26
CA THR A 255 16.57 1.63 6.79
C THR A 255 17.83 2.47 7.02
N LYS A 256 17.87 3.31 8.06
CA LYS A 256 19.05 4.17 8.29
C LYS A 256 20.32 3.35 8.49
N GLY A 257 21.29 3.50 7.59
CA GLY A 257 22.70 3.27 7.90
C GLY A 257 23.13 4.29 8.95
N THR A 258 23.82 3.84 9.98
CA THR A 258 24.35 4.68 11.06
C THR A 258 25.21 5.82 10.52
N VAL A 259 24.74 7.08 10.59
CA VAL A 259 25.42 8.25 11.23
C VAL A 259 24.36 9.34 11.48
N THR A 260 24.33 9.81 12.71
CA THR A 260 23.55 10.95 13.24
C THR A 260 23.96 12.29 12.64
N THR A 261 22.99 13.10 12.20
CA THR A 261 22.69 14.42 12.79
C THR A 261 21.36 14.96 12.29
N ARG A 262 20.47 15.30 13.22
CA ARG A 262 19.30 16.17 13.00
C ARG A 262 19.80 17.59 12.83
N GLU A 263 19.36 18.29 11.79
CA GLU A 263 19.24 19.75 11.83
C GLU A 263 18.15 20.25 10.86
N HIS A 264 17.29 21.13 11.38
CA HIS A 264 16.20 21.79 10.68
C HIS A 264 16.72 22.82 9.68
N LEU A 265 16.39 22.71 8.39
CA LEU A 265 16.39 23.85 7.47
C LEU A 265 15.39 23.60 6.32
N PHE A 266 14.22 24.21 6.38
CA PHE A 266 13.44 24.55 5.18
C PHE A 266 13.73 26.00 4.83
N PRO A 267 14.00 26.31 3.55
CA PRO A 267 13.56 27.58 2.98
C PRO A 267 12.50 27.36 1.89
N GLU A 268 11.58 28.32 1.86
CA GLU A 268 10.40 28.43 1.00
C GLU A 268 10.71 28.41 -0.51
N ARG A 269 9.86 27.69 -1.25
CA ARG A 269 9.18 28.03 -2.53
C ARG A 269 9.10 26.81 -3.44
N TYR A 270 7.90 26.39 -3.81
CA TYR A 270 7.39 26.47 -5.19
C TYR A 270 5.94 26.02 -5.19
N ALA A 271 5.05 26.95 -5.52
CA ALA A 271 3.68 26.69 -5.90
C ALA A 271 3.65 26.35 -7.40
N ALA A 272 3.00 25.24 -7.77
CA ALA A 272 2.17 25.12 -8.98
C ALA A 272 1.54 23.71 -9.06
N ALA A 273 0.23 23.67 -9.29
CA ALA A 273 -0.50 22.53 -9.89
C ALA A 273 -0.76 22.87 -11.38
N PRO A 274 -1.48 22.06 -12.20
CA PRO A 274 -1.95 20.67 -12.07
C PRO A 274 -1.80 19.80 -13.37
N ALA A 275 -2.34 18.57 -13.32
CA ALA A 275 -3.10 17.85 -14.38
C ALA A 275 -2.45 16.68 -15.15
N GLY A 276 -3.22 15.58 -15.25
CA GLY A 276 -3.15 14.58 -16.33
C GLY A 276 -3.38 13.13 -15.87
N ALA A 277 -4.53 12.55 -16.22
CA ALA A 277 -5.02 11.23 -15.81
C ALA A 277 -5.06 10.21 -16.98
N GLY A 278 -5.18 8.92 -16.63
CA GLY A 278 -5.60 7.79 -17.49
C GLY A 278 -5.08 6.45 -16.93
N GLU A 279 -5.85 5.68 -16.14
CA GLU A 279 -6.85 4.64 -16.50
C GLU A 279 -6.20 3.34 -17.06
N GLU A 280 -6.53 2.08 -16.69
CA GLU A 280 -7.53 1.48 -15.80
C GLU A 280 -7.22 -0.04 -15.62
N ASN A 281 -7.80 -0.65 -14.57
CA ASN A 281 -8.21 -2.06 -14.45
C ASN A 281 -7.22 -3.18 -14.05
N GLY A 282 -6.94 -3.14 -12.74
CA GLY A 282 -6.66 -4.26 -11.85
C GLY A 282 -6.52 -3.71 -10.43
N VAL A 283 -7.46 -2.83 -10.02
CA VAL A 283 -7.13 -1.48 -9.52
C VAL A 283 -5.93 -1.47 -8.57
N ALA A 284 -4.73 -1.30 -9.15
CA ALA A 284 -3.58 -0.79 -8.43
C ALA A 284 -4.08 0.46 -7.70
N LEU A 285 -3.91 0.54 -6.38
CA LEU A 285 -4.38 1.70 -5.62
C LEU A 285 -3.65 2.94 -6.15
N ASP A 286 -4.34 3.68 -7.03
CA ASP A 286 -3.87 4.87 -7.72
C ASP A 286 -3.17 5.81 -6.73
N ASP A 287 -1.94 6.19 -7.06
CA ASP A 287 -1.20 7.28 -6.40
C ASP A 287 -1.67 8.66 -6.90
N ALA A 288 -2.79 8.70 -7.65
CA ALA A 288 -3.51 9.92 -7.98
C ALA A 288 -4.33 10.38 -6.78
N GLY A 289 -4.35 11.70 -6.54
CA GLY A 289 -4.97 12.28 -5.36
C GLY A 289 -6.42 11.83 -5.16
N TYR A 290 -6.76 11.24 -4.01
CA TYR A 290 -8.13 10.82 -3.69
C TYR A 290 -8.88 11.95 -2.99
N GLY A 291 -10.06 12.30 -3.52
CA GLY A 291 -10.83 13.48 -3.10
C GLY A 291 -12.33 13.23 -3.08
N VAL A 292 -13.11 14.27 -2.78
CA VAL A 292 -14.58 14.16 -2.70
C VAL A 292 -15.19 13.70 -4.03
N ASP A 293 -14.64 14.14 -5.16
CA ASP A 293 -15.13 13.74 -6.48
C ASP A 293 -14.96 12.24 -6.73
N HIS A 294 -13.82 11.67 -6.30
CA HIS A 294 -13.57 10.24 -6.36
C HIS A 294 -14.50 9.45 -5.44
N LEU A 295 -14.80 9.96 -4.25
CA LEU A 295 -15.78 9.34 -3.35
C LEU A 295 -17.18 9.31 -3.95
N LEU A 296 -17.61 10.39 -4.63
CA LEU A 296 -18.89 10.42 -5.34
C LEU A 296 -18.90 9.46 -6.53
N ALA A 297 -17.80 9.42 -7.30
CA ALA A 297 -17.63 8.50 -8.42
C ALA A 297 -17.57 7.03 -7.99
N ASP A 298 -17.13 6.74 -6.77
CA ASP A 298 -17.13 5.39 -6.19
C ASP A 298 -18.54 4.91 -5.77
N GLY A 299 -19.57 5.74 -5.90
CA GLY A 299 -20.94 5.40 -5.52
C GLY A 299 -21.35 5.93 -4.14
N CYS A 300 -20.79 7.06 -3.69
CA CYS A 300 -21.31 7.73 -2.50
C CYS A 300 -22.59 8.51 -2.84
N PHE A 301 -23.66 8.22 -2.12
CA PHE A 301 -24.97 8.87 -2.36
C PHE A 301 -25.23 10.05 -1.42
N LEU A 302 -24.32 10.36 -0.50
CA LEU A 302 -24.46 11.54 0.35
C LEU A 302 -24.27 12.83 -0.46
N PRO A 303 -25.04 13.89 -0.19
CA PRO A 303 -24.79 15.20 -0.77
C PRO A 303 -23.37 15.69 -0.47
N ARG A 304 -22.73 16.34 -1.46
CA ARG A 304 -21.37 16.90 -1.31
C ARG A 304 -21.22 17.77 -0.06
N ALA A 305 -22.20 18.63 0.23
CA ALA A 305 -22.17 19.52 1.38
C ALA A 305 -22.09 18.75 2.72
N GLU A 306 -22.75 17.58 2.80
CA GLU A 306 -22.67 16.73 3.98
C GLU A 306 -21.29 16.08 4.11
N ILE A 307 -20.74 15.55 3.01
CA ILE A 307 -19.38 14.98 2.97
C ILE A 307 -18.35 16.04 3.43
N GLU A 308 -18.42 17.24 2.87
CA GLU A 308 -17.53 18.35 3.21
C GLU A 308 -17.68 18.79 4.67
N SER A 309 -18.91 18.79 5.21
CA SER A 309 -19.17 19.06 6.62
C SER A 309 -18.53 18.01 7.54
N VAL A 310 -18.62 16.73 7.18
CA VAL A 310 -17.96 15.64 7.92
C VAL A 310 -16.43 15.78 7.84
N LEU A 311 -15.87 16.06 6.67
CA LEU A 311 -14.43 16.29 6.50
C LEU A 311 -13.94 17.52 7.28
N HIS A 312 -14.71 18.61 7.28
CA HIS A 312 -14.43 19.79 8.09
C HIS A 312 -14.38 19.42 9.58
N THR A 313 -15.38 18.69 10.06
CA THR A 313 -15.43 18.18 11.43
C THR A 313 -14.21 17.29 11.74
N LEU A 314 -13.85 16.38 10.84
CA LEU A 314 -12.67 15.52 11.00
C LEU A 314 -11.36 16.32 11.04
N ARG A 315 -11.23 17.38 10.24
CA ARG A 315 -10.03 18.23 10.22
C ARG A 315 -9.87 19.02 11.52
N HIS A 316 -10.96 19.53 12.10
CA HIS A 316 -10.92 20.37 13.31
C HIS A 316 -11.07 19.61 14.62
N LYS A 317 -12.02 18.67 14.71
CA LYS A 317 -12.32 17.90 15.93
C LYS A 317 -11.55 16.58 15.99
N LYS A 318 -10.98 16.13 14.87
CA LYS A 318 -10.13 14.93 14.73
C LYS A 318 -10.83 13.59 14.98
N ASN A 319 -11.98 13.56 15.65
CA ASN A 319 -12.73 12.35 15.92
C ASN A 319 -14.21 12.48 15.54
N VAL A 320 -14.71 11.52 14.75
CA VAL A 320 -16.12 11.43 14.35
C VAL A 320 -16.63 10.02 14.60
N ILE A 321 -17.90 9.90 14.99
CA ILE A 321 -18.65 8.65 14.95
C ILE A 321 -19.73 8.76 13.89
N LEU A 322 -19.63 7.89 12.88
CA LEU A 322 -20.68 7.66 11.91
C LEU A 322 -21.67 6.66 12.50
N GLN A 323 -22.87 7.12 12.82
CA GLN A 323 -23.93 6.30 13.37
C GLN A 323 -25.10 6.21 12.40
N GLY A 324 -25.88 5.14 12.43
CA GLY A 324 -27.02 5.00 11.54
C GLY A 324 -27.53 3.58 11.46
N ALA A 325 -28.68 3.41 10.82
CA ALA A 325 -29.31 2.10 10.66
C ALA A 325 -28.40 1.13 9.84
N PRO A 326 -28.67 -0.18 9.88
CA PRO A 326 -27.94 -1.15 9.07
C PRO A 326 -27.99 -0.82 7.57
N GLY A 327 -26.88 -1.03 6.87
CA GLY A 327 -26.83 -0.85 5.42
C GLY A 327 -26.78 0.60 4.89
N THR A 328 -26.42 1.57 5.74
CA THR A 328 -26.22 2.98 5.31
C THR A 328 -24.80 3.29 4.83
N GLY A 329 -23.93 2.28 4.67
CA GLY A 329 -22.57 2.44 4.13
C GLY A 329 -21.55 3.07 5.08
N LYS A 330 -21.77 3.02 6.40
CA LYS A 330 -20.92 3.70 7.42
C LYS A 330 -19.44 3.32 7.33
N THR A 331 -19.14 2.01 7.33
CA THR A 331 -17.78 1.47 7.21
C THR A 331 -17.13 1.87 5.88
N TRP A 332 -17.88 1.71 4.79
CA TRP A 332 -17.43 2.05 3.44
C TRP A 332 -17.07 3.54 3.32
N LEU A 333 -17.88 4.42 3.94
CA LEU A 333 -17.64 5.86 3.98
C LEU A 333 -16.45 6.21 4.88
N ALA A 334 -16.34 5.59 6.07
CA ALA A 334 -15.26 5.86 7.02
C ALA A 334 -13.87 5.66 6.40
N GLN A 335 -13.68 4.55 5.68
CA GLN A 335 -12.41 4.25 5.01
C GLN A 335 -12.09 5.28 3.92
N ARG A 336 -13.08 5.67 3.11
CA ARG A 336 -12.90 6.64 2.02
C ARG A 336 -12.69 8.07 2.51
N LEU A 337 -13.39 8.48 3.57
CA LEU A 337 -13.08 9.75 4.25
C LEU A 337 -11.62 9.74 4.74
N GLY A 338 -11.15 8.58 5.22
CA GLY A 338 -9.74 8.38 5.57
C GLY A 338 -8.80 8.59 4.38
N TRP A 339 -9.11 8.01 3.21
CA TRP A 339 -8.34 8.22 1.98
C TRP A 339 -8.36 9.68 1.52
N ILE A 340 -9.48 10.39 1.66
CA ILE A 340 -9.55 11.83 1.34
C ILE A 340 -8.65 12.63 2.26
N LEU A 341 -8.64 12.32 3.56
CA LEU A 341 -7.75 12.99 4.52
C LEU A 341 -6.27 12.67 4.22
N ALA A 342 -5.96 11.43 3.90
CA ALA A 342 -4.61 10.99 3.51
C ALA A 342 -4.19 11.48 2.11
N GLY A 343 -5.12 12.04 1.33
CA GLY A 343 -4.91 12.52 -0.03
C GLY A 343 -4.74 11.43 -1.08
N ALA A 344 -4.81 10.14 -0.72
CA ALA A 344 -4.64 9.02 -1.64
C ALA A 344 -5.26 7.73 -1.07
N ARG A 345 -5.51 6.75 -1.95
CA ARG A 345 -5.98 5.41 -1.56
C ARG A 345 -4.84 4.59 -0.94
N ARG A 346 -4.58 4.81 0.34
CA ARG A 346 -3.41 4.29 1.04
C ARG A 346 -3.80 3.38 2.21
N ALA A 347 -3.33 2.13 2.16
CA ALA A 347 -3.57 1.15 3.21
C ALA A 347 -2.67 1.36 4.44
N ASP A 348 -1.54 2.05 4.28
CA ASP A 348 -0.61 2.38 5.35
C ASP A 348 -1.10 3.54 6.23
N THR A 349 -1.91 4.44 5.68
CA THR A 349 -2.45 5.61 6.40
C THR A 349 -3.81 5.37 7.02
N VAL A 350 -4.62 4.45 6.47
CA VAL A 350 -5.94 4.09 7.01
C VAL A 350 -5.89 2.70 7.62
N ARG A 351 -6.00 2.61 8.95
CA ARG A 351 -6.07 1.34 9.67
C ARG A 351 -7.49 1.08 10.12
N VAL A 352 -8.01 -0.07 9.75
CA VAL A 352 -9.35 -0.53 10.15
C VAL A 352 -9.21 -1.59 11.23
N VAL A 353 -9.93 -1.41 12.33
CA VAL A 353 -10.07 -2.40 13.41
C VAL A 353 -11.55 -2.57 13.72
N GLN A 354 -11.96 -3.74 14.19
CA GLN A 354 -13.33 -3.97 14.66
C GLN A 354 -13.31 -4.24 16.16
N PHE A 355 -14.21 -3.58 16.90
CA PHE A 355 -14.41 -3.86 18.31
C PHE A 355 -15.36 -5.05 18.50
N HIS A 356 -15.00 -5.89 19.45
CA HIS A 356 -15.78 -7.03 19.91
C HIS A 356 -15.99 -6.91 21.43
N PRO A 357 -16.93 -7.67 22.04
CA PRO A 357 -17.24 -7.55 23.46
C PRO A 357 -16.02 -7.74 24.39
N ASN A 358 -15.05 -8.53 23.94
CA ASN A 358 -13.82 -8.83 24.68
C ASN A 358 -12.63 -7.93 24.30
N THR A 359 -12.81 -6.91 23.45
CA THR A 359 -11.70 -5.99 23.12
C THR A 359 -11.26 -5.28 24.39
N SER A 360 -9.97 -5.39 24.69
CA SER A 360 -9.36 -4.85 25.90
C SER A 360 -8.39 -3.70 25.58
N TYR A 361 -7.94 -3.02 26.63
CA TYR A 361 -6.87 -2.03 26.52
C TYR A 361 -5.58 -2.69 25.98
N GLU A 362 -5.31 -3.89 26.46
CA GLU A 362 -4.14 -4.68 26.11
C GLU A 362 -4.10 -5.03 24.63
N ASP A 363 -5.25 -5.19 23.98
CA ASP A 363 -5.37 -5.47 22.54
C ASP A 363 -5.26 -4.22 21.68
N PHE A 364 -5.78 -3.09 22.17
CA PHE A 364 -5.96 -1.91 21.35
C PHE A 364 -4.83 -0.88 21.50
N ILE A 365 -4.38 -0.66 22.74
CA ILE A 365 -3.36 0.33 23.09
C ILE A 365 -2.02 -0.36 23.30
N ARG A 366 -1.88 -1.19 24.35
CA ARG A 366 -0.64 -1.86 24.71
C ARG A 366 -0.85 -2.91 25.79
N GLY A 367 -0.18 -4.06 25.66
CA GLY A 367 -0.17 -5.07 26.72
C GLY A 367 0.86 -6.18 26.50
N TYR A 368 1.04 -7.03 27.52
CA TYR A 368 1.96 -8.17 27.42
C TYR A 368 1.42 -9.25 26.50
N ARG A 369 2.30 -9.86 25.70
CA ARG A 369 2.01 -10.99 24.83
C ARG A 369 3.03 -12.11 25.04
N PRO A 370 2.60 -13.38 24.99
CA PRO A 370 3.53 -14.50 25.06
C PRO A 370 4.42 -14.52 23.82
N GLN A 371 5.72 -14.65 24.02
CA GLN A 371 6.70 -14.89 22.95
C GLN A 371 7.19 -16.32 23.07
N ALA A 372 7.02 -17.10 22.00
CA ALA A 372 7.61 -18.43 21.93
C ALA A 372 9.13 -18.30 21.90
N THR A 373 9.81 -19.07 22.74
CA THR A 373 11.26 -19.29 22.62
C THR A 373 11.49 -20.42 21.63
N ASP A 374 12.53 -20.32 20.80
CA ASP A 374 12.85 -21.30 19.74
C ASP A 374 13.03 -22.74 20.27
N ASP A 375 13.37 -22.89 21.56
CA ASP A 375 13.62 -24.18 22.21
C ASP A 375 12.37 -24.83 22.86
N GLY A 376 11.17 -24.26 22.69
CA GLY A 376 9.95 -24.78 23.31
C GLY A 376 9.89 -24.67 24.84
N GLY A 377 10.77 -23.86 25.44
CA GLY A 377 10.81 -23.54 26.87
C GLY A 377 9.72 -22.56 27.33
N ALA A 378 9.79 -22.13 28.60
CA ALA A 378 8.78 -21.25 29.19
C ALA A 378 8.67 -19.92 28.42
N ALA A 379 7.49 -19.68 27.83
CA ALA A 379 7.19 -18.49 27.03
C ALA A 379 7.38 -17.21 27.86
N GLY A 380 8.32 -16.36 27.44
CA GLY A 380 8.48 -15.03 28.01
C GLY A 380 7.27 -14.14 27.68
N LEU A 381 7.09 -13.07 28.45
CA LEU A 381 6.10 -12.02 28.14
C LEU A 381 6.82 -10.81 27.55
N VAL A 382 6.39 -10.37 26.37
CA VAL A 382 6.88 -9.15 25.72
C VAL A 382 5.79 -8.11 25.70
N LEU A 383 6.11 -6.91 26.14
CA LEU A 383 5.22 -5.78 26.05
C LEU A 383 5.09 -5.35 24.57
N THR A 384 3.87 -5.32 24.05
CA THR A 384 3.60 -5.07 22.63
C THR A 384 2.57 -3.97 22.44
N ASP A 385 2.88 -3.04 21.54
CA ASP A 385 1.95 -1.99 21.13
C ASP A 385 0.80 -2.54 20.28
N GLY A 386 -0.40 -2.08 20.63
CA GLY A 386 -1.62 -2.32 19.91
C GLY A 386 -1.71 -1.51 18.61
N PRO A 387 -2.75 -1.77 17.79
CA PRO A 387 -2.92 -1.12 16.50
C PRO A 387 -3.05 0.40 16.60
N PHE A 388 -3.56 0.94 17.71
CA PHE A 388 -3.71 2.39 17.92
C PHE A 388 -2.37 3.10 18.10
N LEU A 389 -1.54 2.64 19.03
CA LEU A 389 -0.21 3.23 19.24
C LEU A 389 0.67 3.06 18.01
N LYS A 390 0.66 1.88 17.38
CA LYS A 390 1.38 1.64 16.12
C LYS A 390 1.01 2.64 15.01
N LEU A 391 -0.28 3.00 14.89
CA LEU A 391 -0.71 4.00 13.91
C LEU A 391 -0.33 5.41 14.36
N ALA A 392 -0.44 5.72 15.66
CA ALA A 392 0.01 7.00 16.22
C ALA A 392 1.52 7.21 16.00
N ASP A 393 2.33 6.16 16.13
CA ASP A 393 3.77 6.20 15.80
C ASP A 393 4.03 6.48 14.33
N GLN A 394 3.29 5.82 13.43
CA GLN A 394 3.38 6.08 11.99
C GLN A 394 3.01 7.53 11.67
N ALA A 395 1.94 8.02 12.30
CA ALA A 395 1.49 9.40 12.18
C ALA A 395 2.53 10.40 12.72
N ARG A 396 3.19 10.10 13.84
CA ARG A 396 4.29 10.91 14.41
C ARG A 396 5.48 10.98 13.45
N LYS A 397 5.82 9.88 12.78
CA LYS A 397 6.94 9.79 11.83
C LYS A 397 6.67 10.51 10.51
N ASN A 398 5.41 10.78 10.17
CA ASN A 398 5.01 11.45 8.95
C ASN A 398 3.84 12.41 9.20
N LEU A 399 4.15 13.61 9.70
CA LEU A 399 3.16 14.64 10.05
C LEU A 399 2.42 15.25 8.84
N GLU A 400 2.97 15.11 7.64
CA GLU A 400 2.38 15.66 6.41
C GLU A 400 1.19 14.83 5.89
N LEU A 401 1.19 13.52 6.18
CA LEU A 401 0.08 12.64 5.82
C LEU A 401 -0.86 12.45 7.00
N SER A 402 -2.15 12.69 6.78
CA SER A 402 -3.17 12.29 7.76
C SER A 402 -3.25 10.77 7.86
N HIS A 403 -3.25 10.27 9.09
CA HIS A 403 -3.47 8.87 9.41
C HIS A 403 -4.83 8.71 10.08
N VAL A 404 -5.56 7.66 9.75
CA VAL A 404 -6.96 7.50 10.16
C VAL A 404 -7.15 6.12 10.75
N MET A 405 -7.53 6.08 12.03
CA MET A 405 -8.01 4.88 12.69
C MET A 405 -9.52 4.76 12.46
N VAL A 406 -9.94 3.75 11.71
CA VAL A 406 -11.35 3.37 11.58
C VAL A 406 -11.65 2.28 12.61
N ILE A 407 -12.56 2.58 13.55
CA ILE A 407 -13.02 1.64 14.57
C ILE A 407 -14.43 1.20 14.23
N GLU A 408 -14.55 0.00 13.67
CA GLU A 408 -15.83 -0.62 13.36
C GLU A 408 -16.53 -1.12 14.62
N GLU A 409 -17.85 -0.94 14.64
CA GLU A 409 -18.71 -1.38 15.74
C GLU A 409 -18.20 -0.90 17.11
N ILE A 410 -17.85 0.39 17.20
CA ILE A 410 -17.18 0.97 18.38
C ILE A 410 -17.97 0.77 19.69
N ASN A 411 -19.29 0.58 19.61
CA ASN A 411 -20.18 0.33 20.74
C ASN A 411 -20.37 -1.16 21.09
N ARG A 412 -19.73 -2.08 20.36
CA ARG A 412 -19.76 -3.53 20.63
C ARG A 412 -18.74 -3.97 21.66
N GLY A 413 -17.75 -3.14 21.96
CA GLY A 413 -16.88 -3.24 23.13
C GLY A 413 -17.17 -2.15 24.16
N ASN A 414 -16.27 -2.01 25.14
CA ASN A 414 -16.23 -0.84 26.01
C ASN A 414 -15.14 0.13 25.52
N PRO A 415 -15.48 1.11 24.67
CA PRO A 415 -14.47 1.98 24.07
C PRO A 415 -13.76 2.90 25.07
N ALA A 416 -14.43 3.30 26.17
CA ALA A 416 -13.77 4.08 27.22
C ALA A 416 -12.67 3.26 27.91
N ARG A 417 -12.95 1.99 28.24
CA ARG A 417 -11.97 1.06 28.81
C ARG A 417 -10.86 0.72 27.82
N SER A 418 -11.21 0.49 26.56
CA SER A 418 -10.25 0.09 25.52
C SER A 418 -9.30 1.22 25.15
N LEU A 419 -9.75 2.47 25.17
CA LEU A 419 -8.89 3.64 24.90
C LEU A 419 -8.00 4.02 26.09
N GLY A 420 -8.45 3.78 27.32
CA GLY A 420 -7.70 4.15 28.53
C GLY A 420 -7.27 5.63 28.51
N GLU A 421 -5.98 5.89 28.63
CA GLU A 421 -5.39 7.23 28.61
C GLU A 421 -5.62 7.95 27.26
N MET A 422 -5.71 7.20 26.15
CA MET A 422 -5.95 7.78 24.83
C MET A 422 -7.29 8.52 24.77
N LEU A 423 -8.26 8.19 25.61
CA LEU A 423 -9.55 8.89 25.67
C LEU A 423 -9.38 10.39 25.97
N THR A 424 -8.32 10.77 26.69
CA THR A 424 -7.96 12.17 26.92
C THR A 424 -7.20 12.75 25.73
N LEU A 425 -6.21 12.02 25.22
CA LEU A 425 -5.30 12.50 24.16
C LEU A 425 -5.98 12.60 22.78
N VAL A 426 -7.08 11.88 22.54
CA VAL A 426 -7.81 12.00 21.28
C VAL A 426 -8.44 13.38 21.12
N GLU A 427 -8.61 14.17 22.18
CA GLU A 427 -9.09 15.56 22.08
C GLU A 427 -8.16 16.39 21.19
N ALA A 428 -8.72 17.12 20.21
CA ALA A 428 -7.93 17.84 19.22
C ALA A 428 -6.90 18.82 19.82
N SER A 429 -7.21 19.44 20.96
CA SER A 429 -6.32 20.37 21.66
C SER A 429 -5.24 19.70 22.50
N LYS A 430 -5.24 18.36 22.64
CA LYS A 430 -4.31 17.60 23.49
C LYS A 430 -3.35 16.72 22.70
N ARG A 431 -3.13 17.06 21.43
CA ARG A 431 -2.37 16.27 20.45
C ARG A 431 -0.99 16.86 20.21
N SER A 432 -0.20 16.87 21.27
CA SER A 432 1.14 17.43 21.32
C SER A 432 1.91 16.83 22.48
N GLU A 433 3.23 16.91 22.40
CA GLU A 433 4.16 16.42 23.41
C GLU A 433 3.93 17.06 24.79
N GLU A 434 3.48 18.32 24.85
CA GLU A 434 3.15 19.02 26.11
C GLU A 434 2.03 18.35 26.92
N HIS A 435 1.23 17.50 26.27
CA HIS A 435 0.11 16.79 26.85
C HIS A 435 0.38 15.30 27.02
N ALA A 436 1.63 14.86 26.83
CA ALA A 436 2.02 13.47 26.97
C ALA A 436 1.58 12.88 28.32
N MET A 437 1.15 11.62 28.29
CA MET A 437 0.72 10.87 29.46
C MET A 437 1.56 9.60 29.59
N HIS A 438 1.95 9.25 30.81
CA HIS A 438 2.52 7.94 31.08
C HIS A 438 1.41 6.88 31.01
N LEU A 439 1.68 5.82 30.24
CA LEU A 439 0.75 4.70 30.11
C LEU A 439 0.85 3.76 31.30
N THR A 440 -0.23 3.02 31.56
CA THR A 440 -0.24 1.97 32.58
C THR A 440 0.86 0.93 32.38
N TYR A 441 1.16 0.58 31.12
CA TYR A 441 2.32 -0.25 30.77
C TYR A 441 3.43 0.61 30.17
N VAL A 442 4.44 0.90 30.99
CA VAL A 442 5.59 1.74 30.61
C VAL A 442 6.63 0.92 29.86
N GLN A 443 7.07 1.42 28.71
CA GLN A 443 8.25 0.95 28.00
C GLN A 443 9.41 1.93 28.23
N LYS A 444 10.65 1.48 28.08
CA LYS A 444 11.85 2.30 28.33
C LYS A 444 11.80 3.67 27.63
N ASP A 445 11.27 3.71 26.40
CA ASP A 445 11.19 4.93 25.60
C ASP A 445 10.11 5.91 26.09
N ASP A 446 9.10 5.45 26.85
CA ASP A 446 8.05 6.34 27.39
C ASP A 446 8.44 6.97 28.74
N ASP A 447 9.44 6.41 29.43
CA ASP A 447 9.85 6.88 30.77
C ASP A 447 10.51 8.27 30.72
N GLU A 448 11.07 8.63 29.56
CA GLU A 448 11.76 9.92 29.34
C GLU A 448 10.83 11.08 28.93
N GLY A 449 9.58 10.81 28.49
CA GLY A 449 8.70 11.87 27.98
C GLY A 449 7.20 11.55 27.85
N GLY A 450 6.77 10.31 28.15
CA GLY A 450 5.37 9.86 28.02
C GLY A 450 4.88 9.68 26.58
N VAL A 451 3.63 9.25 26.45
CA VAL A 451 2.97 9.03 25.15
C VAL A 451 1.99 10.16 24.83
N TRP A 452 2.09 10.71 23.63
CA TRP A 452 1.19 11.75 23.10
C TRP A 452 0.68 11.39 21.70
N LEU A 453 -0.48 11.92 21.29
CA LEU A 453 -1.03 11.65 19.96
C LEU A 453 -0.73 12.78 18.96
N PRO A 454 -0.36 12.47 17.71
CA PRO A 454 -0.02 13.50 16.76
C PRO A 454 -1.25 14.19 16.13
N PRO A 455 -1.13 15.47 15.71
CA PRO A 455 -2.26 16.26 15.25
C PRO A 455 -2.82 15.82 13.89
N ASN A 456 -2.06 15.04 13.11
CA ASN A 456 -2.43 14.44 11.83
C ASN A 456 -3.10 13.05 11.99
N LEU A 457 -3.21 12.51 13.21
CA LEU A 457 -4.03 11.33 13.46
C LEU A 457 -5.52 11.72 13.42
N HIS A 458 -6.39 10.82 12.97
CA HIS A 458 -7.84 11.00 12.99
C HIS A 458 -8.49 9.70 13.44
N VAL A 459 -9.64 9.77 14.09
CA VAL A 459 -10.37 8.58 14.54
C VAL A 459 -11.80 8.64 14.00
N VAL A 460 -12.20 7.61 13.25
CA VAL A 460 -13.55 7.46 12.72
C VAL A 460 -14.16 6.19 13.30
N GLY A 461 -15.12 6.33 14.21
CA GLY A 461 -15.90 5.20 14.71
C GLY A 461 -17.11 4.94 13.81
N THR A 462 -17.50 3.69 13.64
CA THR A 462 -18.82 3.33 13.08
C THR A 462 -19.69 2.69 14.17
N MET A 463 -20.96 3.08 14.20
CA MET A 463 -21.90 2.67 15.24
C MET A 463 -23.24 2.25 14.62
N ASN A 464 -23.64 1.00 14.86
CA ASN A 464 -24.99 0.54 14.57
C ASN A 464 -25.90 0.97 15.73
N ILE A 465 -26.99 1.69 15.42
CA ILE A 465 -27.94 2.22 16.42
C ILE A 465 -29.20 1.36 16.56
N ALA A 466 -29.41 0.39 15.67
CA ALA A 466 -30.51 -0.57 15.71
C ALA A 466 -30.28 -1.70 16.73
N ASP A 467 -29.00 -2.01 17.03
CA ASP A 467 -28.67 -3.11 17.91
C ASP A 467 -28.85 -2.68 19.37
N ARG A 468 -29.91 -3.22 19.99
CA ARG A 468 -30.32 -2.93 21.37
C ARG A 468 -29.40 -3.59 22.41
N SER A 469 -28.52 -4.51 22.00
CA SER A 469 -27.60 -5.22 22.89
C SER A 469 -26.30 -4.45 23.17
N LEU A 470 -26.08 -3.34 22.46
CA LEU A 470 -24.84 -2.59 22.53
C LEU A 470 -24.79 -1.67 23.75
N ALA A 471 -23.59 -1.55 24.32
CA ALA A 471 -23.37 -0.70 25.49
C ALA A 471 -23.67 0.76 25.13
N LEU A 472 -24.34 1.47 26.05
CA LEU A 472 -24.53 2.91 25.91
C LEU A 472 -23.16 3.58 25.82
N VAL A 473 -22.98 4.43 24.80
CA VAL A 473 -21.74 5.18 24.64
C VAL A 473 -21.57 6.12 25.85
N ASP A 474 -20.46 5.95 26.56
CA ASP A 474 -20.11 6.74 27.73
C ASP A 474 -20.16 8.25 27.41
N LEU A 475 -20.66 9.05 28.35
CA LEU A 475 -20.66 10.51 28.28
C LEU A 475 -19.24 11.05 28.06
N ALA A 476 -18.26 10.38 28.65
CA ALA A 476 -16.85 10.62 28.41
C ALA A 476 -16.55 10.56 26.91
N LEU A 477 -16.90 9.48 26.22
CA LEU A 477 -16.62 9.35 24.80
C LEU A 477 -17.44 10.36 23.97
N ARG A 478 -18.70 10.60 24.35
CA ARG A 478 -19.55 11.59 23.67
C ARG A 478 -18.98 13.00 23.63
N ARG A 479 -18.20 13.40 24.63
CA ARG A 479 -17.57 14.73 24.67
C ARG A 479 -16.38 14.90 23.72
N ARG A 480 -15.75 13.79 23.28
CA ARG A 480 -14.52 13.81 22.47
C ARG A 480 -14.74 13.47 21.00
N PHE A 481 -15.90 12.92 20.68
CA PHE A 481 -16.31 12.56 19.32
C PHE A 481 -17.49 13.42 18.87
N SER A 482 -17.46 13.85 17.61
CA SER A 482 -18.62 14.42 16.95
C SER A 482 -19.47 13.32 16.32
N PHE A 483 -20.78 13.35 16.52
CA PHE A 483 -21.70 12.32 16.01
C PHE A 483 -22.35 12.78 14.73
N VAL A 484 -22.25 11.95 13.69
CA VAL A 484 -22.87 12.17 12.39
C VAL A 484 -23.84 11.02 12.16
N THR A 485 -25.12 11.34 11.98
CA THR A 485 -26.15 10.33 11.72
C THR A 485 -26.33 10.17 10.23
N LEU A 486 -26.13 8.96 9.73
CA LEU A 486 -26.30 8.58 8.33
C LEU A 486 -27.66 7.93 8.14
N GLU A 487 -28.46 8.52 7.27
CA GLU A 487 -29.77 8.01 6.85
C GLU A 487 -29.66 7.24 5.52
N PRO A 488 -30.60 6.33 5.21
CA PRO A 488 -30.66 5.68 3.91
C PRO A 488 -30.77 6.70 2.76
N GLN A 489 -29.92 6.57 1.74
CA GLN A 489 -29.85 7.49 0.61
C GLN A 489 -30.41 6.82 -0.65
N LEU A 490 -31.74 6.78 -0.79
CA LEU A 490 -32.42 6.33 -2.01
C LEU A 490 -32.72 7.52 -2.95
N ASN A 491 -31.79 8.46 -3.06
CA ASN A 491 -31.98 9.71 -3.81
C ASN A 491 -31.66 9.55 -5.31
N GLU A 492 -31.69 10.67 -6.06
CA GLU A 492 -31.37 10.70 -7.50
C GLU A 492 -29.96 10.18 -7.85
N ALA A 493 -28.98 10.34 -6.95
CA ALA A 493 -27.63 9.80 -7.18
C ALA A 493 -27.65 8.27 -7.09
N TRP A 494 -28.32 7.73 -6.07
CA TRP A 494 -28.52 6.28 -5.93
C TRP A 494 -29.33 5.69 -7.08
N MET A 495 -30.41 6.36 -7.52
CA MET A 495 -31.22 5.87 -8.63
C MET A 495 -30.42 5.77 -9.92
N ARG A 496 -29.64 6.82 -10.26
CA ARG A 496 -28.79 6.82 -11.46
C ARG A 496 -27.70 5.76 -11.40
N TRP A 497 -27.05 5.59 -10.24
CA TRP A 497 -26.03 4.57 -10.05
C TRP A 497 -26.60 3.15 -10.17
N THR A 498 -27.70 2.87 -9.49
CA THR A 498 -28.32 1.54 -9.50
C THR A 498 -28.81 1.19 -10.89
N ALA A 499 -29.41 2.14 -11.61
CA ALA A 499 -29.87 1.92 -12.99
C ALA A 499 -28.71 1.63 -13.95
N SER A 500 -27.53 2.27 -13.78
CA SER A 500 -26.37 2.02 -14.65
C SER A 500 -25.75 0.63 -14.44
N ARG A 501 -26.07 -0.04 -13.33
CA ARG A 501 -25.61 -1.40 -13.01
C ARG A 501 -26.55 -2.49 -13.50
N ILE A 502 -27.67 -2.17 -14.16
CA ILE A 502 -28.62 -3.17 -14.66
C ILE A 502 -28.47 -3.29 -16.18
N ARG A 503 -28.25 -4.51 -16.68
CA ARG A 503 -28.07 -4.80 -18.11
C ARG A 503 -29.41 -4.93 -18.83
N THR A 504 -30.12 -3.81 -18.97
CA THR A 504 -31.38 -3.71 -19.73
C THR A 504 -31.51 -2.35 -20.42
N SER A 505 -32.64 -2.08 -21.08
CA SER A 505 -32.92 -0.75 -21.63
C SER A 505 -32.94 0.29 -20.51
N ARG A 506 -32.43 1.50 -20.79
CA ARG A 506 -32.37 2.58 -19.79
C ARG A 506 -33.74 2.87 -19.17
N GLY A 507 -34.81 2.83 -19.97
CA GLY A 507 -36.18 3.05 -19.50
C GLY A 507 -36.65 1.99 -18.51
N ASP A 508 -36.36 0.72 -18.81
CA ASP A 508 -36.74 -0.41 -17.95
C ASP A 508 -35.91 -0.42 -16.65
N ALA A 509 -34.62 -0.12 -16.73
CA ALA A 509 -33.75 0.00 -15.55
C ALA A 509 -34.24 1.12 -14.61
N GLU A 510 -34.52 2.31 -15.15
CA GLU A 510 -35.03 3.43 -14.36
C GLU A 510 -36.42 3.14 -13.77
N ALA A 511 -37.30 2.46 -14.52
CA ALA A 511 -38.63 2.05 -14.01
C ALA A 511 -38.50 1.05 -12.86
N PHE A 512 -37.66 0.04 -13.02
CA PHE A 512 -37.37 -0.94 -11.98
C PHE A 512 -36.81 -0.30 -10.70
N VAL A 513 -35.81 0.57 -10.84
CA VAL A 513 -35.18 1.25 -9.69
C VAL A 513 -36.18 2.17 -8.97
N ARG A 514 -37.08 2.84 -9.69
CA ARG A 514 -38.17 3.62 -9.08
C ARG A 514 -39.13 2.74 -8.28
N ALA A 515 -39.47 1.54 -8.79
CA ALA A 515 -40.31 0.60 -8.08
C ALA A 515 -39.64 0.09 -6.79
N VAL A 516 -38.36 -0.28 -6.85
CA VAL A 516 -37.56 -0.69 -5.68
C VAL A 516 -37.52 0.44 -4.64
N LYS A 517 -37.23 1.67 -5.07
CA LYS A 517 -37.26 2.85 -4.17
C LYS A 517 -38.60 2.99 -3.46
N ALA A 518 -39.71 2.95 -4.20
CA ALA A 518 -41.05 3.11 -3.63
C ALA A 518 -41.37 2.00 -2.61
N GLY A 519 -40.97 0.76 -2.90
CA GLY A 519 -41.13 -0.37 -1.97
C GLY A 519 -40.34 -0.18 -0.67
N ILE A 520 -39.05 0.17 -0.77
CA ILE A 520 -38.20 0.37 0.41
C ILE A 520 -38.61 1.62 1.20
N ASP A 521 -39.04 2.71 0.54
CA ASP A 521 -39.56 3.88 1.24
C ASP A 521 -40.84 3.54 2.02
N CYS A 522 -41.76 2.79 1.43
CA CYS A 522 -42.98 2.34 2.10
C CYS A 522 -42.65 1.47 3.31
N LEU A 523 -41.74 0.51 3.16
CA LEU A 523 -41.26 -0.33 4.27
C LEU A 523 -40.61 0.52 5.37
N ASN A 524 -39.78 1.48 4.99
CA ASN A 524 -39.11 2.36 5.94
C ASN A 524 -40.08 3.25 6.70
N GLU A 525 -41.17 3.74 6.07
CA GLU A 525 -42.20 4.46 6.81
C GLU A 525 -42.97 3.58 7.79
N GLU A 526 -43.24 2.32 7.43
CA GLU A 526 -43.84 1.38 8.36
C GLU A 526 -42.92 1.12 9.58
N ILE A 527 -41.61 0.92 9.34
CA ILE A 527 -40.63 0.76 10.41
C ILE A 527 -40.52 2.03 11.28
N ARG A 528 -40.53 3.22 10.67
CA ARG A 528 -40.49 4.50 11.41
C ARG A 528 -41.72 4.72 12.28
N ALA A 529 -42.89 4.33 11.79
CA ALA A 529 -44.16 4.46 12.50
C ALA A 529 -44.33 3.42 13.62
N ASP A 530 -43.54 2.34 13.59
CA ASP A 530 -43.59 1.30 14.61
C ASP A 530 -43.10 1.80 15.98
N PRO A 531 -43.91 1.69 17.05
CA PRO A 531 -43.53 2.17 18.38
C PRO A 531 -42.33 1.45 19.00
N SER A 532 -42.06 0.20 18.58
CA SER A 532 -40.96 -0.60 19.09
C SER A 532 -39.65 -0.34 18.33
N LEU A 533 -39.73 -0.07 17.02
CA LEU A 533 -38.54 0.11 16.16
C LEU A 533 -38.16 1.58 16.02
N GLY A 534 -38.96 2.35 15.29
CA GLY A 534 -38.68 3.74 14.95
C GLY A 534 -37.53 3.94 13.95
N LYS A 535 -37.08 5.19 13.81
CA LYS A 535 -36.14 5.63 12.77
C LYS A 535 -34.75 4.97 12.77
N ASN A 536 -34.36 4.31 13.86
CA ASN A 536 -33.04 3.70 13.99
C ASN A 536 -32.94 2.34 13.28
N PHE A 537 -34.06 1.74 12.91
CA PHE A 537 -34.17 0.39 12.35
C PHE A 537 -34.45 0.38 10.85
N VAL A 538 -34.59 1.54 10.21
CA VAL A 538 -34.87 1.63 8.77
C VAL A 538 -33.85 0.85 7.94
N ILE A 539 -34.31 0.28 6.83
CA ILE A 539 -33.49 -0.48 5.89
C ILE A 539 -32.62 0.49 5.09
N GLY A 540 -31.30 0.26 5.15
CA GLY A 540 -30.32 1.02 4.39
C GLY A 540 -30.33 0.69 2.90
N HIS A 541 -29.81 1.62 2.11
CA HIS A 541 -29.75 1.49 0.66
C HIS A 541 -28.80 0.38 0.20
N SER A 542 -27.80 -0.04 1.00
CA SER A 542 -26.85 -1.08 0.58
C SER A 542 -27.50 -2.44 0.29
N PHE A 543 -28.63 -2.77 0.94
CA PHE A 543 -29.39 -3.99 0.67
C PHE A 543 -29.96 -4.02 -0.76
N VAL A 544 -30.09 -2.84 -1.38
CA VAL A 544 -30.69 -2.66 -2.70
C VAL A 544 -29.76 -1.90 -3.65
N THR A 545 -28.45 -1.89 -3.38
CA THR A 545 -27.44 -1.33 -4.28
C THR A 545 -26.57 -2.47 -4.83
N PRO A 546 -26.62 -2.77 -6.13
CA PRO A 546 -25.77 -3.79 -6.72
C PRO A 546 -24.31 -3.30 -6.80
N VAL A 547 -23.38 -4.19 -6.44
CA VAL A 547 -21.93 -3.94 -6.55
C VAL A 547 -21.47 -4.19 -7.99
N ASP A 548 -21.91 -5.30 -8.56
CA ASP A 548 -21.60 -5.73 -9.92
C ASP A 548 -22.74 -5.41 -10.90
N VAL A 549 -22.48 -5.58 -12.19
CA VAL A 549 -23.52 -5.44 -13.23
C VAL A 549 -24.47 -6.64 -13.15
N VAL A 550 -25.77 -6.37 -13.05
CA VAL A 550 -26.85 -7.34 -12.90
C VAL A 550 -27.57 -7.57 -14.22
N ASP A 551 -27.64 -8.83 -14.65
CA ASP A 551 -28.37 -9.25 -15.85
C ASP A 551 -29.89 -9.31 -15.64
N ASP A 552 -30.33 -10.01 -14.59
CA ASP A 552 -31.73 -10.12 -14.21
C ASP A 552 -31.98 -9.36 -12.92
N ALA A 553 -32.41 -8.10 -13.06
CA ALA A 553 -32.70 -7.22 -11.92
C ALA A 553 -33.81 -7.79 -11.01
N GLY A 554 -34.79 -8.47 -11.59
CA GLY A 554 -35.91 -9.04 -10.85
C GLY A 554 -35.48 -10.23 -9.99
N ALA A 555 -34.69 -11.14 -10.55
CA ALA A 555 -34.12 -12.27 -9.81
C ALA A 555 -33.16 -11.79 -8.72
N TRP A 556 -32.27 -10.83 -9.04
CA TRP A 556 -31.33 -10.25 -8.08
C TRP A 556 -32.05 -9.60 -6.90
N PHE A 557 -33.05 -8.75 -7.15
CA PHE A 557 -33.79 -8.10 -6.07
C PHE A 557 -34.59 -9.12 -5.26
N HIS A 558 -35.16 -10.14 -5.93
CA HIS A 558 -35.85 -11.21 -5.23
C HIS A 558 -34.91 -11.92 -4.25
N GLU A 559 -33.69 -12.25 -4.68
CA GLU A 559 -32.65 -12.81 -3.84
C GLU A 559 -32.29 -11.88 -2.66
N GLN A 560 -32.13 -10.57 -2.90
CA GLN A 560 -31.84 -9.61 -1.82
C GLN A 560 -32.97 -9.57 -0.78
N VAL A 561 -34.23 -9.59 -1.22
CA VAL A 561 -35.37 -9.62 -0.31
C VAL A 561 -35.38 -10.90 0.51
N GLU A 562 -35.27 -12.08 -0.13
CA GLU A 562 -35.33 -13.37 0.56
C GLU A 562 -34.16 -13.61 1.51
N THR A 563 -32.94 -13.28 1.10
CA THR A 563 -31.73 -13.67 1.83
C THR A 563 -31.28 -12.65 2.87
N SER A 564 -31.68 -11.38 2.71
CA SER A 564 -31.16 -10.29 3.53
C SER A 564 -32.27 -9.48 4.21
N ILE A 565 -33.27 -9.02 3.47
CA ILE A 565 -34.32 -8.14 4.05
C ILE A 565 -35.32 -8.96 4.88
N ARG A 566 -35.86 -10.07 4.35
CA ARG A 566 -36.86 -10.90 5.03
C ARG A 566 -36.33 -11.42 6.39
N PRO A 567 -35.11 -11.99 6.51
CA PRO A 567 -34.57 -12.41 7.80
C PRO A 567 -34.41 -11.25 8.78
N LEU A 568 -33.99 -10.07 8.32
CA LEU A 568 -33.87 -8.88 9.16
C LEU A 568 -35.23 -8.41 9.68
N LEU A 569 -36.28 -8.46 8.86
CA LEU A 569 -37.64 -8.12 9.29
C LEU A 569 -38.17 -9.13 10.33
N HIS A 570 -37.80 -10.40 10.23
CA HIS A 570 -38.09 -11.40 11.26
C HIS A 570 -37.39 -11.11 12.58
N GLU A 571 -36.19 -10.55 12.57
CA GLU A 571 -35.54 -10.09 13.81
C GLU A 571 -36.23 -8.85 14.39
N TYR A 572 -36.68 -7.94 13.54
CA TYR A 572 -37.34 -6.70 13.96
C TYR A 572 -38.73 -6.95 14.55
N TRP A 573 -39.53 -7.79 13.89
CA TRP A 573 -40.85 -8.21 14.33
C TRP A 573 -40.84 -9.67 14.77
N PHE A 574 -39.88 -10.03 15.63
CA PHE A 574 -39.74 -11.38 16.18
C PHE A 574 -41.02 -11.90 16.87
N ASP A 575 -41.80 -11.00 17.45
CA ASP A 575 -43.09 -11.28 18.10
C ASP A 575 -44.29 -11.25 17.12
N ALA A 576 -44.08 -10.83 15.87
CA ALA A 576 -45.10 -10.74 14.82
C ALA A 576 -44.57 -11.23 13.46
N PRO A 577 -44.26 -12.55 13.31
CA PRO A 577 -43.68 -13.10 12.09
C PRO A 577 -44.59 -12.91 10.86
N ASP A 578 -45.91 -12.99 11.01
CA ASP A 578 -46.86 -12.75 9.92
C ASP A 578 -46.74 -11.33 9.35
N ARG A 579 -46.40 -10.35 10.21
CA ARG A 579 -46.17 -8.97 9.78
C ARG A 579 -44.86 -8.84 9.01
N ALA A 580 -43.80 -9.52 9.47
CA ALA A 580 -42.53 -9.58 8.76
C ALA A 580 -42.69 -10.19 7.37
N GLU A 581 -43.40 -11.32 7.27
CA GLU A 581 -43.72 -11.97 5.99
C GLU A 581 -44.53 -11.04 5.08
N ALA A 582 -45.61 -10.44 5.59
CA ALA A 582 -46.44 -9.52 4.79
C ALA A 582 -45.70 -8.25 4.35
N ALA A 583 -44.73 -7.77 5.12
CA ALA A 583 -43.89 -6.63 4.75
C ALA A 583 -42.86 -7.00 3.67
N ALA A 584 -42.21 -8.16 3.78
CA ALA A 584 -41.32 -8.67 2.75
C ALA A 584 -42.08 -9.00 1.45
N ASP A 585 -43.25 -9.63 1.54
CA ASP A 585 -44.04 -10.02 0.38
C ASP A 585 -44.53 -8.82 -0.45
N ARG A 586 -44.84 -7.69 0.23
CA ARG A 586 -45.19 -6.42 -0.42
C ARG A 586 -44.05 -5.86 -1.30
N LEU A 587 -42.79 -6.18 -1.00
CA LEU A 587 -41.68 -5.75 -1.85
C LEU A 587 -41.69 -6.43 -3.23
N PHE A 588 -42.18 -7.68 -3.33
CA PHE A 588 -42.35 -8.33 -4.64
C PHE A 588 -43.58 -7.81 -5.37
N ALA A 589 -44.66 -7.49 -4.65
CA ALA A 589 -45.89 -6.97 -5.24
C ALA A 589 -45.69 -5.58 -5.87
N ALA A 590 -44.75 -4.77 -5.36
CA ALA A 590 -44.38 -3.47 -5.94
C ALA A 590 -43.74 -3.55 -7.34
N ARG A 591 -43.44 -4.76 -7.84
CA ARG A 591 -42.89 -5.03 -9.19
C ARG A 591 -43.98 -5.12 -10.28
N ALA A 592 -45.23 -5.39 -9.90
CA ALA A 592 -46.39 -5.48 -10.80
C ALA A 592 -47.02 -4.10 -11.02
#